data_AF-A0A5W8RFW5-F1
#
_entry.id   AF-A0A5W8RFW5-F1
#
_cell.length_a   1.000
_cell.length_b   1.000
_cell.length_c   1.000
_cell.angle_alpha   90.00
_cell.angle_beta   90.00
_cell.angle_gamma   90.00
#
_symmetry.space_group_name_H-M   'P 1'
#
loop_
_entity.id
_entity.type
_entity.pdbx_description
1 polymer ?
#
loop_
_entity_poly.entity_id
_entity_poly.type
_entity_poly.pdbx_seq_one_letter_code
_entity_poly.pdbx_strand_id
1 'polypeptide(L)'
;MDTQPSAEPTLGSTVSSLDNTVTLKGVVEAHQDIQVKVTVNDTDYTASIDNDISNWHVSVPQSAILSGGENQYIITATDPAGNSATANGTFTGTSPT
;
A
#
# COMPACT_ATOMS: atom_id res chain seq x y z
N MET A 1 3.15 -21.53 20.65
CA MET A 1 2.48 -20.26 20.33
C MET A 1 3.56 -19.38 19.75
N ASP A 2 3.46 -19.05 18.46
CA ASP A 2 4.39 -18.11 17.85
C ASP A 2 4.08 -16.72 18.43
N THR A 3 5.11 -16.03 18.93
CA THR A 3 5.01 -14.73 19.61
C THR A 3 5.77 -13.65 18.84
N GLN A 4 6.17 -13.91 17.59
CA GLN A 4 6.95 -12.94 16.83
C GLN A 4 6.01 -11.83 16.32
N PRO A 5 6.24 -10.56 16.68
CA PRO A 5 5.48 -9.46 16.09
C PRO A 5 5.81 -9.38 14.60
N SER A 6 4.79 -9.18 13.75
CA SER A 6 5.04 -8.84 12.35
C SER A 6 5.92 -7.59 12.27
N ALA A 7 7.02 -7.66 11.53
CA ALA A 7 7.78 -6.49 11.15
C ALA A 7 6.92 -5.54 10.29
N GLU A 8 7.17 -4.25 10.45
CA GLU A 8 6.38 -3.21 9.80
C GLU A 8 6.50 -3.30 8.27
N PRO A 9 5.38 -3.24 7.51
CA PRO A 9 5.44 -3.17 6.07
C PRO A 9 6.15 -1.89 5.66
N THR A 10 7.09 -2.00 4.72
CA THR A 10 7.78 -0.84 4.16
C THR A 10 7.04 -0.36 2.92
N LEU A 11 6.87 0.96 2.77
CA LEU A 11 6.36 1.55 1.53
C LEU A 11 7.51 1.96 0.62
N GLY A 12 7.48 1.49 -0.63
CA GLY A 12 8.34 1.94 -1.72
C GLY A 12 7.51 2.59 -2.82
N SER A 13 7.08 3.84 -2.62
CA SER A 13 6.24 4.55 -3.59
C SER A 13 6.98 4.81 -4.91
N THR A 14 6.45 4.30 -6.02
CA THR A 14 6.75 4.76 -7.39
C THR A 14 5.45 5.27 -7.99
N VAL A 15 5.35 6.56 -8.28
CA VAL A 15 4.22 7.09 -9.03
C VAL A 15 4.33 6.65 -10.50
N SER A 16 3.37 5.86 -10.98
CA SER A 16 3.19 5.57 -12.40
C SER A 16 2.23 6.62 -12.97
N SER A 17 2.57 7.31 -14.05
CA SER A 17 1.77 8.43 -14.61
C SER A 17 1.15 8.13 -15.98
N LEU A 18 1.16 6.87 -16.44
CA LEU A 18 0.85 6.52 -17.83
C LEU A 18 -0.63 6.17 -18.09
N ASP A 19 -1.41 5.87 -17.05
CA ASP A 19 -2.74 5.24 -17.17
C ASP A 19 -3.83 5.92 -16.32
N ASN A 20 -3.62 7.16 -15.85
CA ASN A 20 -4.48 7.85 -14.88
C ASN A 20 -4.71 7.03 -13.59
N THR A 21 -3.77 6.16 -13.24
CA THR A 21 -3.75 5.46 -11.97
C THR A 21 -2.40 5.67 -11.30
N VAL A 22 -2.42 5.82 -9.98
CA VAL A 22 -1.21 5.79 -9.17
C VAL A 22 -1.04 4.38 -8.66
N THR A 23 0.04 3.72 -9.05
CA THR A 23 0.39 2.41 -8.51
C THR A 23 1.19 2.59 -7.23
N LEU A 24 0.62 2.27 -6.08
CA LEU A 24 1.36 2.20 -4.82
C LEU A 24 1.95 0.79 -4.71
N LYS A 25 3.22 0.69 -4.33
CA LYS A 25 3.91 -0.58 -4.15
C LYS A 25 4.83 -0.53 -2.94
N GLY A 26 5.16 -1.68 -2.38
CA GLY A 26 6.07 -1.77 -1.26
C GLY A 26 6.46 -3.21 -0.98
N VAL A 27 7.12 -3.42 0.16
CA VAL A 27 7.57 -4.73 0.61
C VAL A 27 6.89 -5.03 1.94
N VAL A 28 6.30 -6.21 2.06
CA VAL A 28 5.82 -6.76 3.33
C VAL A 28 6.77 -7.86 3.79
N GLU A 29 6.61 -8.36 5.02
CA GLU A 29 7.38 -9.53 5.42
C GLU A 29 7.08 -10.75 4.54
N ALA A 30 8.07 -11.62 4.42
CA ALA A 30 7.96 -12.87 3.68
C ALA A 30 7.17 -13.91 4.48
N HIS A 31 5.85 -13.75 4.54
CA HIS A 31 4.93 -14.78 5.03
C HIS A 31 3.90 -15.11 3.95
N GLN A 32 3.51 -16.38 3.89
CA GLN A 32 2.43 -16.81 3.00
C GLN A 32 1.11 -16.24 3.51
N ASP A 33 0.29 -15.74 2.58
CA ASP A 33 -1.11 -15.32 2.84
C ASP A 33 -1.25 -14.05 3.71
N ILE A 34 -0.29 -13.13 3.65
CA ILE A 34 -0.50 -11.78 4.22
C ILE A 34 -1.64 -11.09 3.48
N GLN A 35 -2.44 -10.31 4.22
CA GLN A 35 -3.42 -9.39 3.66
C GLN A 35 -2.91 -7.95 3.77
N VAL A 36 -2.92 -7.19 2.67
CA VAL A 36 -2.59 -5.76 2.66
C VAL A 36 -3.80 -4.95 2.24
N LYS A 37 -4.19 -4.01 3.11
CA LYS A 37 -5.23 -3.03 2.88
C LYS A 37 -4.60 -1.65 2.78
N VAL A 38 -4.96 -0.87 1.75
CA VAL A 38 -4.43 0.46 1.50
C VAL A 38 -5.59 1.45 1.42
N THR A 39 -5.66 2.40 2.34
CA THR A 39 -6.61 3.50 2.32
C THR A 39 -5.94 4.72 1.71
N VAL A 40 -6.57 5.38 0.73
CA VAL A 40 -6.12 6.66 0.16
C VAL A 40 -7.27 7.65 0.21
N ASN A 41 -7.08 8.81 0.85
CA ASN A 41 -8.12 9.84 1.02
C ASN A 41 -9.48 9.24 1.44
N ASP A 42 -9.49 8.46 2.52
CA ASP A 42 -10.67 7.76 3.08
C ASP A 42 -11.28 6.68 2.18
N THR A 43 -10.66 6.34 1.05
CA THR A 43 -11.10 5.25 0.18
C THR A 43 -10.22 4.03 0.38
N ASP A 44 -10.84 2.89 0.69
CA ASP A 44 -10.15 1.62 0.89
C ASP A 44 -9.90 0.87 -0.41
N TYR A 45 -8.68 0.39 -0.58
CA TYR A 45 -8.22 -0.43 -1.69
C TYR A 45 -7.56 -1.70 -1.18
N THR A 46 -7.93 -2.84 -1.77
CA THR A 46 -7.27 -4.12 -1.48
C THR A 46 -6.03 -4.24 -2.36
N ALA A 47 -4.86 -4.37 -1.74
CA ALA A 47 -3.63 -4.60 -2.48
C ALA A 47 -3.47 -6.08 -2.85
N SER A 48 -2.80 -6.32 -3.98
CA SER A 48 -2.35 -7.66 -4.37
C SER A 48 -0.94 -7.88 -3.83
N ILE A 49 -0.72 -9.03 -3.19
CA ILE A 49 0.59 -9.44 -2.69
C ILE A 49 1.16 -10.51 -3.59
N ASP A 50 2.37 -10.28 -4.05
CA ASP A 50 3.22 -11.28 -4.65
C ASP A 50 4.01 -11.98 -3.53
N ASN A 51 3.53 -13.17 -3.16
CA ASN A 51 4.13 -13.97 -2.08
C ASN A 51 5.51 -14.52 -2.43
N ASP A 52 5.92 -14.55 -3.71
CA ASP A 52 7.21 -15.09 -4.15
C ASP A 52 8.35 -14.11 -3.82
N ILE A 53 8.09 -12.81 -4.03
CA ILE A 53 9.05 -11.72 -3.83
C ILE A 53 8.70 -10.78 -2.68
N SER A 54 7.64 -11.10 -1.91
CA SER A 54 7.13 -10.32 -0.76
C SER A 54 6.80 -8.86 -1.09
N ASN A 55 6.45 -8.60 -2.35
CA ASN A 55 6.05 -7.27 -2.82
C ASN A 55 4.53 -7.17 -2.83
N TRP A 56 4.02 -5.99 -2.52
CA TRP A 56 2.61 -5.69 -2.71
C TRP A 56 2.44 -4.54 -3.69
N HIS A 57 1.32 -4.53 -4.40
CA HIS A 57 0.94 -3.42 -5.25
C HIS A 57 -0.57 -3.18 -5.23
N VAL A 58 -0.95 -1.93 -5.43
CA VAL A 58 -2.35 -1.52 -5.59
C VAL A 58 -2.43 -0.39 -6.59
N SER A 59 -3.43 -0.46 -7.47
CA SER A 59 -3.70 0.58 -8.45
C SER A 59 -4.83 1.46 -7.92
N VAL A 60 -4.51 2.73 -7.67
CA VAL A 60 -5.45 3.74 -7.17
C VAL A 60 -5.82 4.66 -8.33
N PRO A 61 -7.11 4.84 -8.65
CA PRO A 61 -7.51 5.75 -9.73
C PRO A 61 -7.14 7.19 -9.37
N GLN A 62 -6.64 7.96 -10.35
CA GLN A 62 -6.26 9.36 -10.13
C GLN A 62 -7.45 10.25 -9.75
N SER A 63 -8.69 9.84 -10.01
CA SER A 63 -9.89 10.52 -9.50
C SER A 63 -10.01 10.50 -7.97
N ALA A 64 -9.39 9.53 -7.29
CA ALA A 64 -9.28 9.47 -5.84
C ALA A 64 -8.07 10.27 -5.32
N ILE A 65 -7.24 10.79 -6.23
CA ILE A 65 -6.05 11.57 -5.91
C ILE A 65 -6.35 13.05 -6.15
N LEU A 66 -6.10 13.85 -5.12
CA LEU A 66 -6.13 15.30 -5.20
C LEU A 66 -4.97 15.79 -6.07
N SER A 67 -5.30 16.19 -7.30
CA SER A 67 -4.35 16.84 -8.23
C SER A 67 -3.84 18.14 -7.60
N GLY A 68 -2.54 18.19 -7.30
CA GLY A 68 -1.89 19.36 -6.69
C GLY A 68 -2.01 19.47 -5.17
N GLY A 69 -2.56 18.45 -4.49
CA GLY A 69 -2.62 18.36 -3.03
C GLY A 69 -1.79 17.21 -2.46
N GLU A 70 -1.60 17.22 -1.14
CA GLU A 70 -1.11 16.05 -0.41
C GLU A 70 -2.23 15.03 -0.24
N ASN A 71 -1.96 13.78 -0.60
CA ASN A 71 -2.87 12.66 -0.50
C ASN A 71 -2.42 11.77 0.64
N GLN A 72 -3.28 11.58 1.64
CA GLN A 72 -2.94 10.71 2.75
C GLN A 72 -3.14 9.26 2.35
N TYR A 73 -2.19 8.41 2.74
CA TYR A 73 -2.32 6.97 2.63
C TYR A 73 -2.14 6.29 3.99
N ILE A 74 -2.84 5.18 4.18
CA ILE A 74 -2.71 4.28 5.32
C ILE A 74 -2.65 2.86 4.76
N ILE A 75 -1.65 2.09 5.16
CA ILE A 75 -1.41 0.72 4.71
C ILE A 75 -1.45 -0.15 5.95
N THR A 76 -2.26 -1.18 5.95
CA THR A 76 -2.33 -2.17 7.02
C THR A 76 -1.99 -3.53 6.44
N ALA A 77 -0.92 -4.14 6.92
CA ALA A 77 -0.57 -5.53 6.64
C ALA A 77 -1.04 -6.39 7.82
N THR A 78 -1.71 -7.50 7.53
CA THR A 78 -2.17 -8.46 8.55
C THR A 78 -1.70 -9.84 8.15
N ASP A 79 -1.03 -10.55 9.07
CA ASP A 79 -0.59 -11.92 8.87
C ASP A 79 -1.72 -12.93 9.17
N PRO A 80 -1.58 -14.21 8.77
CA PRO A 80 -2.57 -15.26 9.07
C PRO A 80 -2.72 -15.58 10.56
N ALA A 81 -1.75 -15.20 11.40
CA ALA A 81 -1.80 -15.39 12.84
C ALA A 81 -2.61 -14.28 13.55
N GLY A 82 -2.98 -13.22 12.82
CA GLY A 82 -3.73 -12.06 13.31
C GLY A 82 -2.86 -10.91 13.81
N ASN A 83 -1.55 -10.95 13.60
CA ASN A 83 -0.69 -9.79 13.84
C ASN A 83 -0.85 -8.78 12.72
N SER A 84 -0.87 -7.49 13.06
CA SER A 84 -1.03 -6.42 12.09
C SER A 84 0.00 -5.33 12.28
N ALA A 85 0.47 -4.76 11.19
CA ALA A 85 1.36 -3.60 11.19
C ALA A 85 0.87 -2.53 10.20
N THR A 86 1.06 -1.26 10.55
CA THR A 86 0.47 -0.13 9.83
C THR A 86 1.53 0.89 9.42
N ALA A 87 1.50 1.31 8.15
CA ALA A 87 2.32 2.41 7.63
C ALA A 87 1.41 3.53 7.10
N ASN A 88 1.72 4.79 7.39
CA ASN A 88 0.93 5.93 6.94
C ASN A 88 1.83 7.09 6.53
N GLY A 89 1.32 7.97 5.66
CA GLY A 89 2.04 9.15 5.20
C GLY A 89 1.25 9.95 4.17
N THR A 90 1.92 10.87 3.49
CA THR A 90 1.36 11.66 2.40
C THR A 90 2.15 11.49 1.10
N PHE A 91 1.49 11.63 -0.04
CA PHE A 91 2.14 11.75 -1.35
C PHE A 91 1.48 12.83 -2.20
N THR A 92 2.25 13.46 -3.07
CA THR A 92 1.73 14.45 -4.02
C THR A 92 1.37 13.77 -5.32
N GLY A 93 0.10 13.92 -5.75
CA GLY A 93 -0.34 13.46 -7.06
C GLY A 93 0.19 14.39 -8.13
N THR A 94 1.19 13.96 -8.91
CA THR A 94 1.60 14.70 -10.11
C THR A 94 0.53 14.50 -11.18
N SER A 95 -0.19 15.57 -11.54
CA SER A 95 -0.94 15.59 -12.81
C SER A 95 0.06 15.40 -13.95
N PRO A 96 -0.20 14.54 -14.95
CA PRO A 96 0.57 14.62 -16.18
C PRO A 96 0.38 16.03 -16.76
N THR A 97 1.51 16.69 -17.06
CA THR A 97 1.57 17.96 -17.79
C THR A 97 1.33 17.72 -19.26
#